data_AF-A0A9K3GH66-F1
#
_entry.id   AF-A0A9K3GH66-F1
#
_cell.length_a   1.000
_cell.length_b   1.000
_cell.length_c   1.000
_cell.angle_alpha   90.00
_cell.angle_beta   90.00
_cell.angle_gamma   90.00
#
_symmetry.space_group_name_H-M   'P 1'
#
loop_
_entity.id
_entity.type
_entity.pdbx_description
1 polymer ?
#
loop_
_entity_poly.entity_id
_entity_poly.type
_entity_poly.pdbx_seq_one_letter_code
_entity_poly.pdbx_strand_id
1 'polypeptide(L)'
;MSGFPMTVEGLTSMFQVSLREPGRISPDMINQYMAHPDYALLCMRVGLSGLGDVSLQAAVQFKQAVKAHWRYGQPDGVGIPAANRALIRQGYRAVLGMQVGALFRQFTTALIHITRHDYPSQWPSLLNDVLSSSVTIGPDTAVTGPAVSSFQAVGGDSGVAFSDVKVLQQALLLCEAAGRGMSTVRVAQGRRDILQAAPTSFALLRRVFTGLLGQCMVAPDPEPIGWVLLACLKALKRIGLCGFRDEDPVWMTHLSDLTRLVITLLTDPRFAHGVYAKCVRTSLSTIRHFVTPCTNPGFLAQVCDMCCKVLLLDTDPMLEYIRLSDSSKGLSVTTSLCISNCHVLLSEVLDSPKAPVLDSAAVAGLAQGLIL
;
A
#
# COMPACT_ATOMS: atom_id res chain seq x y z
N MET A 1 -22.66 -13.08 39.01
CA MET A 1 -22.08 -13.85 37.89
C MET A 1 -20.58 -13.68 37.97
N SER A 2 -19.83 -14.77 38.14
CA SER A 2 -18.37 -14.74 38.07
C SER A 2 -17.95 -14.35 36.64
N GLY A 3 -17.30 -13.19 36.49
CA GLY A 3 -16.75 -12.76 35.22
C GLY A 3 -15.64 -13.69 34.74
N PHE A 4 -15.34 -13.65 33.44
CA PHE A 4 -14.14 -14.27 32.89
C PHE A 4 -12.90 -13.56 33.43
N PRO A 5 -11.82 -14.28 33.80
CA PRO A 5 -10.60 -13.64 34.28
C PRO A 5 -9.95 -12.82 33.16
N MET A 6 -9.32 -11.69 33.51
CA MET A 6 -8.59 -10.84 32.56
C MET A 6 -7.23 -11.45 32.17
N THR A 7 -7.31 -12.56 31.44
CA THR A 7 -6.18 -13.39 31.02
C THR A 7 -6.41 -13.83 29.57
N VAL A 8 -5.38 -14.41 28.93
CA VAL A 8 -5.53 -14.94 27.57
C VAL A 8 -6.57 -16.06 27.54
N GLU A 9 -6.53 -16.94 28.52
CA GLU A 9 -7.43 -18.08 28.69
C GLU A 9 -8.87 -17.60 28.95
N GLY A 10 -9.03 -16.62 29.86
CA GLY A 10 -10.34 -16.07 30.19
C GLY A 10 -11.01 -15.38 29.00
N LEU A 11 -10.28 -14.55 28.23
CA LEU A 11 -10.81 -13.94 27.02
C LEU A 11 -11.08 -14.97 25.92
N THR A 12 -10.25 -16.00 25.81
CA THR A 12 -10.48 -17.12 24.88
C THR A 12 -11.80 -17.81 25.20
N SER A 13 -12.04 -18.16 26.47
CA SER A 13 -13.31 -18.74 26.94
C SER A 13 -14.48 -17.79 26.70
N MET A 14 -14.31 -16.50 26.97
CA MET A 14 -15.33 -15.48 26.71
C MET A 14 -15.73 -15.46 25.22
N PHE A 15 -14.77 -15.41 24.31
CA PHE A 15 -15.06 -15.41 22.87
C PHE A 15 -15.66 -16.73 22.38
N GLN A 16 -15.22 -17.87 22.93
CA GLN A 16 -15.84 -19.16 22.64
C GLN A 16 -17.31 -19.19 23.05
N VAL A 17 -17.65 -18.68 24.23
CA VAL A 17 -19.04 -18.56 24.69
C VAL A 17 -19.82 -17.59 23.80
N SER A 18 -19.23 -16.44 23.44
CA SER A 18 -19.87 -15.45 22.56
C SER A 18 -20.21 -16.02 21.18
N LEU A 19 -19.39 -16.92 20.65
CA LEU A 19 -19.59 -17.55 19.34
C LEU A 19 -20.64 -18.66 19.39
N ARG A 20 -20.67 -19.45 20.48
CA ARG A 20 -21.64 -20.54 20.67
C ARG A 20 -23.03 -20.03 21.04
N GLU A 21 -23.08 -18.98 21.85
CA GLU A 21 -24.31 -18.42 22.41
C GLU A 21 -24.36 -16.90 22.16
N PRO A 22 -24.71 -16.45 20.93
CA PRO A 22 -24.86 -15.03 20.65
C PRO A 22 -25.84 -14.36 21.61
N GLY A 23 -25.42 -13.27 22.27
CA GLY A 23 -26.21 -12.54 23.26
C GLY A 23 -25.98 -12.97 24.71
N ARG A 24 -25.25 -14.07 24.97
CA ARG A 24 -24.88 -14.50 26.33
C ARG A 24 -23.96 -13.50 27.03
N ILE A 25 -23.11 -12.83 26.26
CA ILE A 25 -22.25 -11.75 26.74
C ILE A 25 -22.90 -10.43 26.32
N SER A 26 -23.32 -9.63 27.29
CA SER A 26 -23.98 -8.36 27.03
C SER A 26 -22.98 -7.33 26.48
N PRO A 27 -23.44 -6.36 25.66
CA PRO A 27 -22.61 -5.24 25.22
C PRO A 27 -21.99 -4.47 26.39
N ASP A 28 -22.72 -4.29 27.48
CA ASP A 28 -22.23 -3.61 28.69
C ASP A 28 -21.07 -4.36 29.34
N MET A 29 -21.14 -5.69 29.36
CA MET A 29 -20.04 -6.51 29.84
C MET A 29 -18.79 -6.28 28.98
N ILE A 30 -18.91 -6.31 27.64
CA ILE A 30 -17.78 -6.05 26.74
C ILE A 30 -17.19 -4.64 26.98
N ASN A 31 -18.04 -3.64 27.20
CA ASN A 31 -17.58 -2.28 27.50
C ASN A 31 -16.80 -2.22 28.83
N GLN A 32 -17.21 -2.99 29.85
CA GLN A 32 -16.46 -3.12 31.11
C GLN A 32 -15.09 -3.77 30.89
N TYR A 33 -15.01 -4.85 30.10
CA TYR A 33 -13.71 -5.46 29.75
C TYR A 33 -12.83 -4.47 28.97
N MET A 34 -13.41 -3.74 28.02
CA MET A 34 -12.70 -2.81 27.15
C MET A 34 -12.09 -1.62 27.91
N ALA A 35 -12.65 -1.24 29.05
CA ALA A 35 -12.09 -0.25 29.96
C ALA A 35 -10.84 -0.75 30.72
N HIS A 36 -10.59 -2.06 30.75
CA HIS A 36 -9.42 -2.61 31.46
C HIS A 36 -8.11 -2.31 30.69
N PRO A 37 -7.03 -1.89 31.38
CA PRO A 37 -5.78 -1.46 30.74
C PRO A 37 -5.11 -2.53 29.86
N ASP A 38 -5.27 -3.81 30.21
CA ASP A 38 -4.68 -4.95 29.51
C ASP A 38 -5.54 -5.52 28.38
N TYR A 39 -6.81 -5.12 28.26
CA TYR A 39 -7.76 -5.78 27.37
C TYR A 39 -7.32 -5.78 25.91
N ALA A 40 -6.85 -4.63 25.39
CA ALA A 40 -6.39 -4.53 24.01
C ALA A 40 -5.19 -5.46 23.74
N LEU A 41 -4.21 -5.51 24.66
CA LEU A 41 -3.04 -6.37 24.52
C LEU A 41 -3.43 -7.85 24.56
N LEU A 42 -4.31 -8.24 25.49
CA LEU A 42 -4.80 -9.62 25.59
C LEU A 42 -5.61 -10.02 24.35
N CYS A 43 -6.47 -9.14 23.84
CA CYS A 43 -7.19 -9.37 22.58
C CYS A 43 -6.22 -9.56 21.40
N MET A 44 -5.13 -8.80 21.33
CA MET A 44 -4.11 -8.99 20.31
C MET A 44 -3.44 -10.36 20.44
N ARG A 45 -3.08 -10.79 21.66
CA ARG A 45 -2.48 -12.11 21.92
C ARG A 45 -3.40 -13.26 21.51
N VAL A 46 -4.68 -13.20 21.87
CA VAL A 46 -5.69 -14.18 21.43
C VAL A 46 -5.93 -14.11 19.91
N GLY A 47 -5.89 -12.91 19.32
CA GLY A 47 -5.99 -12.72 17.88
C GLY A 47 -4.82 -13.34 17.10
N LEU A 48 -3.65 -13.46 17.73
CA LEU A 48 -2.44 -14.04 17.14
C LEU A 48 -2.24 -15.53 17.46
N SER A 49 -3.08 -16.14 18.30
CA SER A 49 -2.90 -17.54 18.71
C SER A 49 -3.33 -18.58 17.67
N GLY A 50 -4.01 -18.19 16.60
CA GLY A 50 -4.40 -19.09 15.51
C GLY A 50 -5.62 -19.98 15.81
N LEU A 51 -6.45 -19.63 16.80
CA LEU A 51 -7.63 -20.40 17.25
C LEU A 51 -8.88 -20.18 16.36
N GLY A 52 -8.71 -20.04 15.04
CA GLY A 52 -9.81 -19.88 14.08
C GLY A 52 -10.70 -18.67 14.37
N ASP A 53 -12.02 -18.89 14.48
CA ASP A 53 -13.03 -17.84 14.69
C ASP A 53 -12.84 -17.08 16.01
N VAL A 54 -12.26 -17.72 17.03
CA VAL A 54 -11.92 -17.06 18.30
C VAL A 54 -10.86 -15.98 18.08
N SER A 55 -9.82 -16.28 17.29
CA SER A 55 -8.81 -15.29 16.93
C SER A 55 -9.40 -14.14 16.10
N LEU A 56 -10.34 -14.42 15.21
CA LEU A 56 -11.04 -13.37 14.45
C LEU A 56 -11.87 -12.47 15.35
N GLN A 57 -12.66 -13.05 16.25
CA GLN A 57 -13.46 -12.30 17.23
C GLN A 57 -12.56 -11.43 18.12
N ALA A 58 -11.44 -11.99 18.61
CA ALA A 58 -10.46 -11.26 19.39
C ALA A 58 -9.83 -10.10 18.61
N ALA A 59 -9.50 -10.28 17.33
CA ALA A 59 -8.96 -9.20 16.50
C ALA A 59 -9.98 -8.10 16.19
N VAL A 60 -11.28 -8.45 16.06
CA VAL A 60 -12.37 -7.46 15.97
C VAL A 60 -12.41 -6.63 17.25
N GLN A 61 -12.36 -7.26 18.42
CA GLN A 61 -12.38 -6.59 19.72
C GLN A 61 -11.12 -5.74 19.95
N PHE A 62 -9.94 -6.24 19.57
CA PHE A 62 -8.69 -5.48 19.57
C PHE A 62 -8.83 -4.18 18.77
N LYS A 63 -9.34 -4.25 17.54
CA LYS A 63 -9.60 -3.07 16.71
C LYS A 63 -10.54 -2.07 17.39
N GLN A 64 -11.62 -2.54 18.02
CA GLN A 64 -12.54 -1.64 18.75
C GLN A 64 -11.86 -0.97 19.95
N ALA A 65 -11.09 -1.73 20.73
CA ALA A 65 -10.36 -1.22 21.89
C ALA A 65 -9.31 -0.16 21.47
N VAL A 66 -8.58 -0.40 20.37
CA VAL A 66 -7.66 0.60 19.79
C VAL A 66 -8.43 1.85 19.34
N LYS A 67 -9.54 1.69 18.63
CA LYS A 67 -10.34 2.82 18.15
C LYS A 67 -10.87 3.69 19.31
N ALA A 68 -11.26 3.07 20.42
CA ALA A 68 -11.81 3.77 21.59
C ALA A 68 -10.73 4.38 22.51
N HIS A 69 -9.66 3.63 22.81
CA HIS A 69 -8.76 3.93 23.94
C HIS A 69 -7.28 4.16 23.56
N TRP A 70 -6.94 4.26 22.27
CA TRP A 70 -5.56 4.50 21.84
C TRP A 70 -5.09 5.95 21.99
N ARG A 71 -5.97 6.94 22.09
CA ARG A 71 -5.55 8.35 22.22
C ARG A 71 -4.77 8.59 23.53
N TYR A 72 -3.74 9.43 23.50
CA TYR A 72 -3.06 9.90 24.72
C TYR A 72 -3.93 10.92 25.44
N GLY A 73 -3.80 10.99 26.78
CA GLY A 73 -4.45 12.03 27.58
C GLY A 73 -5.97 12.02 27.51
N GLN A 74 -6.60 10.84 27.47
CA GLN A 74 -8.05 10.74 27.59
C GLN A 74 -8.50 11.36 28.93
N PRO A 75 -9.55 12.21 28.92
CA PRO A 75 -9.98 12.96 30.10
C PRO A 75 -10.39 12.05 31.27
N ASP A 76 -10.92 10.86 30.95
CA ASP A 76 -11.41 9.91 31.96
C ASP A 76 -10.30 8.99 32.50
N GLY A 77 -9.04 9.16 32.07
CA GLY A 77 -7.93 8.28 32.43
C GLY A 77 -8.01 6.87 31.83
N VAL A 78 -9.10 6.53 31.15
CA VAL A 78 -9.31 5.23 30.48
C VAL A 78 -8.56 5.20 29.15
N GLY A 79 -7.30 4.77 29.20
CA GLY A 79 -6.43 4.63 28.04
C GLY A 79 -5.55 3.39 28.11
N ILE A 80 -5.08 2.92 26.96
CA ILE A 80 -4.11 1.80 26.91
C ILE A 80 -2.77 2.30 27.48
N PRO A 81 -2.19 1.65 28.52
CA PRO A 81 -0.92 2.06 29.11
C PRO A 81 0.24 2.06 28.11
N ALA A 82 1.23 2.92 28.32
CA ALA A 82 2.39 3.04 27.43
C ALA A 82 3.16 1.71 27.24
N ALA A 83 3.33 0.94 28.32
CA ALA A 83 3.94 -0.39 28.27
C ALA A 83 3.17 -1.34 27.34
N ASN A 84 1.84 -1.37 27.44
CA ASN A 84 0.99 -2.19 26.59
C ASN A 84 1.01 -1.73 25.13
N ARG A 85 1.08 -0.41 24.88
CA ARG A 85 1.26 0.11 23.51
C ARG A 85 2.56 -0.38 22.90
N ALA A 86 3.68 -0.32 23.63
CA ALA A 86 4.97 -0.81 23.14
C ALA A 86 4.91 -2.31 22.78
N LEU A 87 4.27 -3.13 23.62
CA LEU A 87 4.06 -4.56 23.33
C LEU A 87 3.15 -4.79 22.11
N ILE A 88 2.09 -3.98 21.95
CA ILE A 88 1.22 -4.04 20.78
C ILE A 88 2.00 -3.70 19.50
N ARG A 89 2.86 -2.67 19.53
CA ARG A 89 3.74 -2.32 18.40
C ARG A 89 4.67 -3.48 18.03
N GLN A 90 5.29 -4.13 19.02
CA GLN A 90 6.13 -5.31 18.81
C GLN A 90 5.33 -6.48 18.21
N GLY A 91 4.09 -6.67 18.65
CA GLY A 91 3.20 -7.72 18.16
C GLY A 91 2.88 -7.63 16.67
N TYR A 92 3.01 -6.46 16.03
CA TYR A 92 2.82 -6.33 14.58
C TYR A 92 3.88 -7.09 13.76
N ARG A 93 5.01 -7.49 14.35
CA ARG A 93 5.95 -8.41 13.69
C ARG A 93 5.31 -9.79 13.44
N ALA A 94 4.51 -10.30 14.36
CA ALA A 94 3.78 -11.55 14.17
C ALA A 94 2.69 -11.43 13.09
N VAL A 95 2.16 -10.21 12.86
CA VAL A 95 1.17 -9.95 11.81
C VAL A 95 1.75 -10.13 10.40
N LEU A 96 3.06 -9.98 10.22
CA LEU A 96 3.78 -10.16 8.95
C LEU A 96 3.90 -11.62 8.49
N GLY A 97 3.59 -12.59 9.37
CA GLY A 97 3.54 -14.01 9.01
C GLY A 97 2.13 -14.49 8.66
N MET A 98 1.11 -13.63 8.76
CA MET A 98 -0.29 -14.03 8.68
C MET A 98 -0.80 -14.06 7.25
N GLN A 99 -1.53 -15.11 6.86
CA GLN A 99 -2.19 -15.11 5.55
C GLN A 99 -3.14 -13.91 5.40
N VAL A 100 -3.14 -13.31 4.20
CA VAL A 100 -4.01 -12.18 3.87
C VAL A 100 -5.47 -12.66 3.88
N GLY A 101 -6.19 -12.30 4.93
CA GLY A 101 -7.57 -12.76 5.17
C GLY A 101 -8.35 -11.82 6.07
N ALA A 102 -9.47 -12.31 6.62
CA ALA A 102 -10.33 -11.52 7.51
C ALA A 102 -9.56 -11.03 8.75
N LEU A 103 -8.73 -11.90 9.32
CA LEU A 103 -7.94 -11.61 10.50
C LEU A 103 -6.88 -10.52 10.25
N PHE A 104 -6.07 -10.66 9.21
CA PHE A 104 -5.11 -9.65 8.76
C PHE A 104 -5.79 -8.28 8.50
N ARG A 105 -7.00 -8.29 7.91
CA ARG A 105 -7.79 -7.06 7.69
C ARG A 105 -8.19 -6.36 9.00
N GLN A 106 -8.49 -7.09 10.08
CA GLN A 106 -8.77 -6.46 11.37
C GLN A 106 -7.52 -5.78 11.94
N PHE A 107 -6.36 -6.44 11.89
CA PHE A 107 -5.09 -5.87 12.37
C PHE A 107 -4.63 -4.67 11.54
N THR A 108 -4.76 -4.71 10.22
CA THR A 108 -4.45 -3.56 9.35
C THR A 108 -5.39 -2.38 9.62
N THR A 109 -6.68 -2.63 9.90
CA THR A 109 -7.62 -1.57 10.29
C THR A 109 -7.28 -0.97 11.65
N ALA A 110 -6.87 -1.80 12.63
CA ALA A 110 -6.35 -1.30 13.90
C ALA A 110 -5.09 -0.44 13.69
N LEU A 111 -4.19 -0.85 12.79
CA LEU A 111 -2.96 -0.11 12.48
C LEU A 111 -3.25 1.29 11.91
N ILE A 112 -4.31 1.45 11.11
CA ILE A 112 -4.76 2.76 10.63
C ILE A 112 -5.04 3.71 11.81
N HIS A 113 -5.72 3.21 12.84
CA HIS A 113 -6.04 3.99 14.04
C HIS A 113 -4.80 4.29 14.90
N ILE A 114 -3.89 3.32 15.05
CA ILE A 114 -2.61 3.51 15.75
C ILE A 114 -1.77 4.58 15.05
N THR A 115 -1.58 4.42 13.73
CA THR A 115 -0.72 5.29 12.93
C THR A 115 -1.20 6.75 12.97
N ARG A 116 -2.52 6.97 12.94
CA ARG A 116 -3.12 8.31 13.05
C ARG A 116 -2.69 9.08 14.31
N HIS A 117 -2.40 8.35 15.40
CA HIS A 117 -2.10 8.95 16.70
C HIS A 117 -0.61 8.86 17.06
N ASP A 118 0.09 7.84 16.58
CA ASP A 118 1.47 7.58 16.98
C ASP A 118 2.50 7.99 15.93
N TYR A 119 2.15 8.05 14.64
CA TYR A 119 3.11 8.36 13.59
C TYR A 119 3.09 9.85 13.21
N PRO A 120 4.26 10.48 13.03
CA PRO A 120 5.61 9.92 13.22
C PRO A 120 6.19 10.09 14.64
N SER A 121 5.56 10.89 15.50
CA SER A 121 6.22 11.41 16.72
C SER A 121 6.45 10.33 17.80
N GLN A 122 5.52 9.41 17.99
CA GLN A 122 5.58 8.36 19.04
C GLN A 122 6.04 7.00 18.51
N TRP A 123 6.02 6.80 17.19
CA TRP A 123 6.51 5.61 16.52
C TRP A 123 7.21 5.95 15.20
N PRO A 124 8.34 6.69 15.24
CA PRO A 124 9.02 7.17 14.03
C PRO A 124 9.58 6.02 13.18
N SER A 125 9.91 4.89 13.82
CA SER A 125 10.43 3.70 13.16
C SER A 125 9.36 2.83 12.49
N LEU A 126 8.06 3.16 12.56
CA LEU A 126 6.95 2.28 12.12
C LEU A 126 7.20 1.60 10.76
N LEU A 127 7.51 2.36 9.72
CA LEU A 127 7.69 1.82 8.37
C LEU A 127 8.99 1.02 8.24
N ASN A 128 10.05 1.45 8.93
CA ASN A 128 11.29 0.68 9.00
C ASN A 128 11.09 -0.64 9.75
N ASP A 129 10.35 -0.64 10.86
CA ASP A 129 10.08 -1.86 11.66
C ASP A 129 9.28 -2.88 10.84
N VAL A 130 8.33 -2.39 10.03
CA VAL A 130 7.50 -3.22 9.15
C VAL A 130 8.33 -3.77 7.97
N LEU A 131 9.18 -2.95 7.35
CA LEU A 131 9.94 -3.33 6.14
C LEU A 131 11.23 -4.08 6.43
N SER A 132 11.98 -3.72 7.48
CA SER A 132 13.25 -4.38 7.87
C SER A 132 13.07 -5.85 8.21
N SER A 133 11.88 -6.24 8.68
CA SER A 133 11.51 -7.63 8.92
C SER A 133 11.36 -8.44 7.61
N SER A 134 11.33 -7.79 6.45
CA SER A 134 11.02 -8.38 5.14
C SER A 134 12.03 -8.06 4.03
N VAL A 135 12.93 -7.09 4.24
CA VAL A 135 13.89 -6.64 3.24
C VAL A 135 15.25 -6.41 3.87
N THR A 136 16.28 -7.09 3.36
CA THR A 136 17.68 -6.70 3.60
C THR A 136 18.06 -5.68 2.52
N ILE A 137 18.06 -4.40 2.89
CA ILE A 137 18.44 -3.32 1.97
C ILE A 137 19.96 -3.19 2.07
N GLY A 138 20.68 -3.55 1.00
CA GLY A 138 22.12 -3.34 0.92
C GLY A 138 22.48 -1.84 1.07
N PRO A 139 23.68 -1.51 1.58
CA PRO A 139 24.10 -0.14 1.79
C PRO A 139 24.15 0.65 0.47
N ASP A 140 23.73 1.91 0.54
CA ASP A 140 23.66 2.87 -0.57
C ASP A 140 25.02 3.07 -1.25
N THR A 141 25.22 2.52 -2.43
CA THR A 141 26.21 3.03 -3.38
C THR A 141 25.56 4.09 -4.26
N ALA A 142 26.20 5.26 -4.29
CA ALA A 142 25.71 6.48 -4.90
C ALA A 142 25.26 6.28 -6.36
N VAL A 143 24.07 6.79 -6.66
CA VAL A 143 23.42 6.82 -7.98
C VAL A 143 24.22 7.70 -8.94
N THR A 144 25.16 7.11 -9.66
CA THR A 144 25.68 7.61 -10.94
C THR A 144 26.01 6.44 -11.86
N GLY A 145 24.98 5.78 -12.40
CA GLY A 145 25.13 4.78 -13.45
C GLY A 145 23.97 3.79 -13.54
N PRO A 146 23.63 3.26 -14.74
CA PRO A 146 22.61 2.24 -14.91
C PRO A 146 23.22 0.87 -14.54
N ALA A 147 23.41 0.64 -13.24
CA ALA A 147 23.80 -0.66 -12.72
C ALA A 147 22.73 -1.12 -11.74
N VAL A 148 21.98 -2.14 -12.17
CA VAL A 148 21.01 -2.92 -11.42
C VAL A 148 21.65 -3.33 -10.08
N SER A 149 21.36 -2.57 -9.01
CA SER A 149 21.79 -2.95 -7.67
C SER A 149 20.87 -4.07 -7.20
N SER A 150 21.46 -5.24 -7.06
CA SER A 150 20.82 -6.50 -6.71
C SER A 150 20.13 -6.39 -5.36
N PHE A 151 18.84 -6.71 -5.35
CA PHE A 151 18.11 -7.11 -4.17
C PHE A 151 18.71 -8.46 -3.72
N GLN A 152 19.76 -8.42 -2.90
CA GLN A 152 20.32 -9.65 -2.33
C GLN A 152 19.42 -10.07 -1.17
N ALA A 153 18.58 -11.07 -1.45
CA ALA A 153 18.08 -11.94 -0.40
C ALA A 153 19.29 -12.55 0.32
N VAL A 154 19.20 -12.68 1.64
CA VAL A 154 20.26 -13.30 2.45
C VAL A 154 20.43 -14.74 1.99
N GLY A 155 21.51 -15.00 1.23
CA GLY A 155 21.87 -16.30 0.69
C GLY A 155 22.31 -16.19 -0.77
N GLY A 156 23.62 -16.31 -1.01
CA GLY A 156 24.18 -16.41 -2.35
C GLY A 156 23.58 -17.59 -3.13
N ASP A 157 23.41 -17.40 -4.43
CA ASP A 157 23.00 -18.40 -5.42
C ASP A 157 21.81 -19.28 -5.04
N SER A 158 20.59 -18.72 -5.07
CA SER A 158 19.36 -19.39 -5.53
C SER A 158 18.16 -18.48 -5.27
N GLY A 159 17.12 -18.61 -6.10
CA GLY A 159 16.00 -17.67 -6.21
C GLY A 159 15.31 -17.27 -4.89
N VAL A 160 14.63 -16.12 -4.93
CA VAL A 160 13.80 -15.60 -3.82
C VAL A 160 12.91 -16.72 -3.28
N ALA A 161 13.13 -17.12 -2.02
CA ALA A 161 12.26 -18.08 -1.37
C ALA A 161 10.84 -17.51 -1.32
N PHE A 162 9.84 -18.25 -1.81
CA PHE A 162 8.43 -17.80 -1.87
C PHE A 162 7.84 -17.42 -0.50
N SER A 163 8.46 -17.85 0.61
CA SER A 163 8.15 -17.36 1.97
C SER A 163 8.34 -15.86 2.10
N ASP A 164 9.39 -15.32 1.48
CA ASP A 164 9.83 -13.94 1.67
C ASP A 164 8.98 -12.97 0.85
N VAL A 165 8.52 -13.42 -0.33
CA VAL A 165 7.58 -12.69 -1.19
C VAL A 165 6.27 -12.41 -0.45
N LYS A 166 5.73 -13.41 0.28
CA LYS A 166 4.48 -13.25 1.05
C LYS A 166 4.65 -12.31 2.24
N VAL A 167 5.76 -12.43 2.97
CA VAL A 167 6.07 -11.56 4.11
C VAL A 167 6.25 -10.11 3.62
N LEU A 168 6.96 -9.91 2.52
CA LEU A 168 7.12 -8.59 1.89
C LEU A 168 5.79 -8.02 1.42
N GLN A 169 4.93 -8.83 0.78
CA GLN A 169 3.58 -8.39 0.40
C GLN A 169 2.81 -7.88 1.62
N GLN A 170 2.84 -8.60 2.74
CA GLN A 170 2.16 -8.22 3.96
C GLN A 170 2.75 -6.96 4.59
N ALA A 171 4.08 -6.84 4.61
CA ALA A 171 4.76 -5.63 5.05
C ALA A 171 4.30 -4.40 4.25
N LEU A 172 4.22 -4.52 2.93
CA LEU A 172 3.74 -3.45 2.06
C LEU A 172 2.25 -3.13 2.27
N LEU A 173 1.41 -4.12 2.53
CA LEU A 173 0.00 -3.89 2.90
C LEU A 173 -0.13 -3.19 4.25
N LEU A 174 0.75 -3.46 5.22
CA LEU A 174 0.82 -2.70 6.48
C LEU A 174 1.32 -1.27 6.24
N CYS A 175 2.27 -1.06 5.33
CA CYS A 175 2.69 0.28 4.91
C CYS A 175 1.54 1.06 4.23
N GLU A 176 0.74 0.42 3.39
CA GLU A 176 -0.47 1.01 2.81
C GLU A 176 -1.48 1.40 3.91
N ALA A 177 -1.68 0.53 4.90
CA ALA A 177 -2.55 0.82 6.04
C ALA A 177 -2.02 2.00 6.87
N ALA A 178 -0.72 2.06 7.14
CA ALA A 178 -0.08 3.20 7.79
C ALA A 178 -0.30 4.50 6.98
N GLY A 179 -0.11 4.46 5.66
CA GLY A 179 -0.41 5.57 4.75
C GLY A 179 -1.85 6.08 4.85
N ARG A 180 -2.83 5.16 4.96
CA ARG A 180 -4.23 5.53 5.22
C ARG A 180 -4.44 6.16 6.60
N GLY A 181 -3.70 5.73 7.62
CA GLY A 181 -3.73 6.36 8.94
C GLY A 181 -3.24 7.81 8.87
N MET A 182 -2.09 8.02 8.23
CA MET A 182 -1.49 9.35 8.03
C MET A 182 -2.42 10.33 7.32
N SER A 183 -3.11 9.89 6.25
CA SER A 183 -3.99 10.77 5.48
C SER A 183 -5.22 11.25 6.27
N THR A 184 -5.55 10.60 7.38
CA THR A 184 -6.70 10.98 8.24
C THR A 184 -6.31 11.92 9.39
N VAL A 185 -5.03 12.26 9.53
CA VAL A 185 -4.58 13.21 10.56
C VAL A 185 -5.09 14.61 10.22
N ARG A 186 -5.85 15.20 11.15
CA ARG A 186 -6.45 16.54 11.01
C ARG A 186 -5.75 17.61 11.83
N VAL A 187 -4.95 17.21 12.82
CA VAL A 187 -4.23 18.14 13.70
C VAL A 187 -3.05 18.74 12.93
N ALA A 188 -2.91 20.06 12.97
CA ALA A 188 -1.89 20.78 12.20
C ALA A 188 -0.45 20.32 12.53
N GLN A 189 -0.13 20.10 13.81
CA GLN A 189 1.18 19.58 14.21
C GLN A 189 1.46 18.21 13.61
N GLY A 190 0.55 17.25 13.81
CA GLY A 190 0.71 15.91 13.25
C GLY A 190 0.85 15.90 11.72
N ARG A 191 0.16 16.81 11.02
CA ARG A 191 0.36 16.98 9.56
C ARG A 191 1.76 17.47 9.21
N ARG A 192 2.30 18.44 9.95
CA ARG A 192 3.67 18.93 9.74
C ARG A 192 4.69 17.83 9.96
N ASP A 193 4.53 17.06 11.03
CA ASP A 193 5.41 15.95 11.33
C ASP A 193 5.37 14.89 10.21
N ILE A 194 4.17 14.55 9.71
CA ILE A 194 3.99 13.62 8.58
C ILE A 194 4.68 14.15 7.31
N LEU A 195 4.51 15.43 6.98
CA LEU A 195 5.16 16.05 5.83
C LEU A 195 6.69 15.96 5.90
N GLN A 196 7.27 16.04 7.10
CA GLN A 196 8.72 15.89 7.30
C GLN A 196 9.18 14.44 7.21
N ALA A 197 8.39 13.48 7.71
CA ALA A 197 8.78 12.07 7.75
C ALA A 197 8.53 11.33 6.43
N ALA A 198 7.48 11.69 5.70
CA ALA A 198 7.02 10.97 4.51
C ALA A 198 8.04 10.87 3.36
N PRO A 199 8.89 11.87 3.06
CA PRO A 199 9.91 11.75 2.01
C PRO A 199 10.90 10.59 2.25
N THR A 200 11.34 10.40 3.49
CA THR A 200 12.24 9.29 3.87
C THR A 200 11.55 7.94 3.69
N SER A 201 10.32 7.83 4.18
CA SER A 201 9.48 6.64 4.01
C SER A 201 9.21 6.29 2.55
N PHE A 202 9.02 7.33 1.74
CA PHE A 202 8.76 7.20 0.33
C PHE A 202 10.01 6.75 -0.44
N ALA A 203 11.18 7.34 -0.15
CA ALA A 203 12.44 6.94 -0.75
C ALA A 203 12.74 5.45 -0.51
N LEU A 204 12.46 4.97 0.71
CA LEU A 204 12.58 3.57 1.08
C LEU A 204 11.69 2.66 0.22
N LEU A 205 10.39 2.97 0.14
CA LEU A 205 9.44 2.21 -0.68
C LEU A 205 9.76 2.29 -2.18
N ARG A 206 10.31 3.42 -2.65
CA ARG A 206 10.72 3.58 -4.04
C ARG A 206 11.86 2.62 -4.36
N ARG A 207 12.85 2.47 -3.47
CA ARG A 207 13.93 1.49 -3.64
C ARG A 207 13.38 0.06 -3.73
N VAL A 208 12.46 -0.30 -2.85
CA VAL A 208 11.78 -1.61 -2.90
C VAL A 208 11.04 -1.78 -4.23
N PHE A 209 10.30 -0.77 -4.67
CA PHE A 209 9.59 -0.79 -5.95
C PHE A 209 10.51 -0.97 -7.16
N THR A 210 11.60 -0.22 -7.26
CA THR A 210 12.56 -0.34 -8.36
C THR A 210 13.21 -1.73 -8.38
N GLY A 211 13.53 -2.29 -7.21
CA GLY A 211 14.03 -3.66 -7.08
C GLY A 211 13.02 -4.71 -7.56
N LEU A 212 11.76 -4.59 -7.12
CA LEU A 212 10.67 -5.47 -7.54
C LEU A 212 10.38 -5.38 -9.04
N LEU A 213 10.45 -4.17 -9.61
CA LEU A 213 10.28 -3.97 -11.05
C LEU A 213 11.38 -4.70 -11.83
N GLY A 214 12.65 -4.57 -11.42
CA GLY A 214 13.75 -5.31 -12.04
C GLY A 214 13.54 -6.83 -11.99
N GLN A 215 13.12 -7.36 -10.84
CA GLN A 215 12.81 -8.79 -10.69
C GLN A 215 11.64 -9.24 -11.56
N CYS A 216 10.58 -8.43 -11.63
CA CYS A 216 9.40 -8.69 -12.44
C CYS A 216 9.75 -8.89 -13.93
N MET A 217 10.74 -8.14 -14.43
CA MET A 217 11.15 -8.20 -15.84
C MET A 217 11.86 -9.49 -16.21
N VAL A 218 12.61 -10.07 -15.27
CA VAL A 218 13.44 -11.26 -15.51
C VAL A 218 12.80 -12.55 -15.01
N ALA A 219 11.75 -12.46 -14.19
CA ALA A 219 11.10 -13.64 -13.62
C ALA A 219 10.38 -14.47 -14.70
N PRO A 220 10.52 -15.81 -14.67
CA PRO A 220 9.82 -16.70 -15.59
C PRO A 220 8.31 -16.77 -15.31
N ASP A 221 7.93 -16.75 -14.02
CA ASP A 221 6.55 -16.56 -13.57
C ASP A 221 6.48 -15.23 -12.79
N PRO A 222 5.95 -14.17 -13.42
CA PRO A 222 5.91 -12.88 -12.79
C PRO A 222 4.72 -12.72 -11.83
N GLU A 223 3.68 -13.56 -11.86
CA GLU A 223 2.43 -13.30 -11.13
C GLU A 223 2.62 -13.04 -9.62
N PRO A 224 3.42 -13.83 -8.87
CA PRO A 224 3.65 -13.60 -7.44
C PRO A 224 4.26 -12.23 -7.15
N ILE A 225 5.23 -11.81 -7.99
CA ILE A 225 5.89 -10.50 -7.87
C ILE A 225 4.89 -9.37 -8.19
N GLY A 226 3.98 -9.58 -9.13
CA GLY A 226 2.95 -8.61 -9.49
C GLY A 226 2.05 -8.22 -8.32
N TRP A 227 1.73 -9.17 -7.44
CA TRP A 227 0.96 -8.88 -6.22
C TRP A 227 1.74 -8.08 -5.17
N VAL A 228 3.05 -8.31 -5.06
CA VAL A 228 3.95 -7.51 -4.21
C VAL A 228 4.10 -6.10 -4.78
N LEU A 229 4.31 -6.00 -6.10
CA LEU A 229 4.41 -4.74 -6.83
C LEU A 229 3.14 -3.89 -6.64
N LEU A 230 1.96 -4.51 -6.75
CA LEU A 230 0.69 -3.84 -6.50
C LEU A 230 0.58 -3.31 -5.06
N ALA A 231 1.00 -4.10 -4.06
CA ALA A 231 1.01 -3.66 -2.66
C ALA A 231 1.98 -2.49 -2.46
N CYS A 232 3.16 -2.53 -3.09
CA CYS A 232 4.14 -1.45 -3.06
C CYS A 232 3.60 -0.17 -3.68
N LEU A 233 2.97 -0.25 -4.86
CA LEU A 233 2.34 0.89 -5.53
C LEU A 233 1.26 1.54 -4.67
N LYS A 234 0.43 0.74 -4.01
CA LYS A 234 -0.60 1.27 -3.09
C LYS A 234 0.03 1.96 -1.89
N ALA A 235 1.09 1.40 -1.30
CA ALA A 235 1.81 2.03 -0.20
C ALA A 235 2.45 3.36 -0.63
N LEU A 236 3.16 3.37 -1.76
CA LEU A 236 3.76 4.55 -2.38
C LEU A 236 2.73 5.64 -2.64
N LYS A 237 1.60 5.30 -3.27
CA LYS A 237 0.50 6.24 -3.50
C LYS A 237 0.02 6.87 -2.20
N ARG A 238 -0.25 6.06 -1.17
CA ARG A 238 -0.79 6.55 0.10
C ARG A 238 0.19 7.45 0.84
N ILE A 239 1.47 7.07 0.89
CA ILE A 239 2.51 7.84 1.58
C ILE A 239 2.84 9.10 0.80
N GLY A 240 2.94 9.00 -0.53
CA GLY A 240 3.20 10.14 -1.41
C GLY A 240 2.15 11.23 -1.26
N LEU A 241 0.87 10.86 -1.23
CA LEU A 241 -0.26 11.78 -1.02
C LEU A 241 -0.26 12.46 0.35
N CYS A 242 0.49 11.94 1.32
CA CYS A 242 0.62 12.54 2.65
C CYS A 242 1.84 13.48 2.74
N GLY A 243 2.88 13.21 1.95
CA GLY A 243 4.21 13.80 2.12
C GLY A 243 4.57 14.89 1.13
N PHE A 244 4.11 14.77 -0.12
CA PHE A 244 4.55 15.67 -1.18
C PHE A 244 3.50 16.70 -1.50
N ARG A 245 3.97 17.93 -1.63
CA ARG A 245 3.24 19.01 -2.30
C ARG A 245 3.69 19.08 -3.75
N ASP A 246 2.98 19.87 -4.54
CA ASP A 246 3.33 20.12 -5.93
C ASP A 246 4.80 20.60 -6.00
N GLU A 247 5.57 19.98 -6.90
CA GLU A 247 6.96 20.36 -7.26
C GLU A 247 8.14 19.69 -6.50
N ASP A 248 7.94 18.66 -5.67
CA ASP A 248 9.08 17.94 -5.07
C ASP A 248 9.89 17.11 -6.11
N PRO A 249 11.21 17.34 -6.27
CA PRO A 249 12.06 16.61 -7.24
C PRO A 249 12.14 15.09 -7.02
N VAL A 250 12.06 14.64 -5.75
CA VAL A 250 12.08 13.21 -5.41
C VAL A 250 10.82 12.53 -5.94
N TRP A 251 9.69 13.22 -5.82
CA TRP A 251 8.41 12.76 -6.34
C TRP A 251 8.39 12.70 -7.87
N MET A 252 8.94 13.73 -8.52
CA MET A 252 9.12 13.78 -9.97
C MET A 252 9.86 12.57 -10.54
N THR A 253 10.92 12.14 -9.85
CA THR A 253 11.67 10.94 -10.24
C THR A 253 10.80 9.68 -10.11
N HIS A 254 10.00 9.56 -9.05
CA HIS A 254 9.10 8.42 -8.88
C HIS A 254 8.01 8.36 -9.95
N LEU A 255 7.47 9.51 -10.35
CA LEU A 255 6.50 9.55 -11.44
C LEU A 255 7.10 9.03 -12.75
N SER A 256 8.36 9.36 -13.03
CA SER A 256 9.10 8.76 -14.16
C SER A 256 9.21 7.23 -14.04
N ASP A 257 9.48 6.71 -12.83
CA ASP A 257 9.50 5.26 -12.59
C ASP A 257 8.13 4.61 -12.79
N LEU A 258 7.04 5.26 -12.37
CA LEU A 258 5.67 4.79 -12.60
C LEU A 258 5.30 4.80 -14.07
N THR A 259 5.71 5.84 -14.80
CA THR A 259 5.55 5.94 -16.25
C THR A 259 6.27 4.80 -16.97
N ARG A 260 7.54 4.55 -16.62
CA ARG A 260 8.29 3.41 -17.16
C ARG A 260 7.59 2.10 -16.87
N LEU A 261 7.14 1.88 -15.63
CA LEU A 261 6.37 0.69 -15.27
C LEU A 261 5.15 0.53 -16.17
N VAL A 262 4.32 1.57 -16.33
CA VAL A 262 3.11 1.51 -17.16
C VAL A 262 3.44 1.11 -18.59
N ILE A 263 4.44 1.75 -19.21
CA ILE A 263 4.89 1.42 -20.56
C ILE A 263 5.33 -0.04 -20.61
N THR A 264 6.24 -0.44 -19.71
CA THR A 264 6.80 -1.78 -19.67
C THR A 264 5.73 -2.87 -19.50
N LEU A 265 4.78 -2.70 -18.58
CA LEU A 265 3.70 -3.66 -18.35
C LEU A 265 2.72 -3.74 -19.53
N LEU A 266 2.57 -2.67 -20.31
CA LEU A 266 1.69 -2.67 -21.48
C LEU A 266 2.38 -3.20 -22.74
N THR A 267 3.70 -3.07 -22.85
CA THR A 267 4.47 -3.52 -24.03
C THR A 267 4.83 -5.01 -24.00
N ASP A 268 4.85 -5.65 -22.83
CA ASP A 268 5.24 -7.04 -22.71
C ASP A 268 4.01 -7.95 -22.50
N PRO A 269 3.72 -8.87 -23.45
CA PRO A 269 2.52 -9.69 -23.44
C PRO A 269 2.43 -10.61 -22.21
N ARG A 270 3.56 -10.89 -21.53
CA ARG A 270 3.57 -11.66 -20.27
C ARG A 270 2.79 -10.97 -19.15
N PHE A 271 2.65 -9.66 -19.22
CA PHE A 271 1.96 -8.84 -18.22
C PHE A 271 0.55 -8.42 -18.64
N ALA A 272 0.02 -8.94 -19.74
CA ALA A 272 -1.28 -8.53 -20.26
C ALA A 272 -2.40 -8.74 -19.22
N HIS A 273 -2.35 -9.77 -18.37
CA HIS A 273 -3.52 -10.17 -17.57
C HIS A 273 -3.38 -10.01 -16.04
N GLY A 274 -4.54 -9.97 -15.37
CA GLY A 274 -4.67 -10.23 -13.94
C GLY A 274 -4.18 -9.09 -13.04
N VAL A 275 -3.09 -9.33 -12.30
CA VAL A 275 -2.58 -8.39 -11.30
C VAL A 275 -1.89 -7.17 -11.93
N TYR A 276 -1.29 -7.33 -13.11
CA TYR A 276 -0.58 -6.28 -13.82
C TYR A 276 -1.50 -5.18 -14.34
N ALA A 277 -2.69 -5.56 -14.82
CA ALA A 277 -3.80 -4.64 -15.07
C ALA A 277 -4.11 -3.74 -13.86
N LYS A 278 -4.10 -4.31 -12.66
CA LYS A 278 -4.32 -3.55 -11.41
C LYS A 278 -3.12 -2.65 -11.09
N CYS A 279 -1.89 -3.07 -11.38
CA CYS A 279 -0.69 -2.25 -11.27
C CYS A 279 -0.80 -1.02 -12.18
N VAL A 280 -1.05 -1.22 -13.47
CA VAL A 280 -1.22 -0.13 -14.46
C VAL A 280 -2.31 0.84 -14.02
N ARG A 281 -3.51 0.34 -13.66
CA ARG A 281 -4.62 1.18 -13.17
C ARG A 281 -4.24 1.97 -11.91
N THR A 282 -3.51 1.34 -10.98
CA THR A 282 -3.08 1.99 -9.75
C THR A 282 -2.04 3.08 -10.05
N SER A 283 -1.10 2.82 -10.95
CA SER A 283 -0.11 3.79 -11.41
C SER A 283 -0.75 4.98 -12.11
N LEU A 284 -1.64 4.76 -13.10
CA LEU A 284 -2.36 5.84 -13.79
C LEU A 284 -3.20 6.68 -12.82
N SER A 285 -3.93 6.02 -11.90
CA SER A 285 -4.69 6.72 -10.87
C SER A 285 -3.80 7.50 -9.89
N THR A 286 -2.56 7.05 -9.67
CA THR A 286 -1.58 7.78 -8.88
C THR A 286 -1.13 9.00 -9.66
N ILE A 287 -0.63 8.83 -10.88
CA ILE A 287 -0.20 9.90 -11.78
C ILE A 287 -1.29 10.99 -11.87
N ARG A 288 -2.54 10.61 -12.13
CA ARG A 288 -3.67 11.56 -12.22
C ARG A 288 -3.84 12.44 -10.99
N HIS A 289 -3.78 11.85 -9.79
CA HIS A 289 -3.93 12.61 -8.55
C HIS A 289 -2.90 13.73 -8.40
N PHE A 290 -1.74 13.60 -9.04
CA PHE A 290 -0.66 14.58 -8.97
C PHE A 290 -0.54 15.42 -10.23
N VAL A 291 -1.07 14.98 -11.37
CA VAL A 291 -1.16 15.80 -12.58
C VAL A 291 -2.06 17.00 -12.36
N THR A 292 -3.24 16.80 -11.76
CA THR A 292 -4.24 17.87 -11.57
C THR A 292 -3.67 19.10 -10.83
N PRO A 293 -2.88 18.97 -9.75
CA PRO A 293 -2.27 20.12 -9.09
C PRO A 293 -0.86 20.50 -9.59
N CYS A 294 -0.21 19.69 -10.44
CA CYS A 294 1.17 19.96 -10.85
C CYS A 294 1.26 21.11 -11.86
N THR A 295 2.16 22.07 -11.59
CA THR A 295 2.42 23.20 -12.48
C THR A 295 3.74 23.09 -13.25
N ASN A 296 4.46 21.97 -13.11
CA ASN A 296 5.76 21.76 -13.74
C ASN A 296 5.61 21.30 -15.20
N PRO A 297 6.00 22.11 -16.20
CA PRO A 297 5.79 21.78 -17.61
C PRO A 297 6.61 20.57 -18.08
N GLY A 298 7.80 20.35 -17.51
CA GLY A 298 8.63 19.19 -17.82
C GLY A 298 7.98 17.88 -17.36
N PHE A 299 7.25 17.91 -16.24
CA PHE A 299 6.43 16.78 -15.80
C PHE A 299 5.29 16.50 -16.75
N LEU A 300 4.51 17.54 -17.05
CA LEU A 300 3.35 17.44 -17.91
C LEU A 300 3.74 16.90 -19.29
N ALA A 301 4.89 17.31 -19.83
CA ALA A 301 5.44 16.77 -21.07
C ALA A 301 5.76 15.26 -20.98
N GLN A 302 6.35 14.77 -19.87
CA GLN A 302 6.60 13.34 -19.67
C GLN A 302 5.30 12.54 -19.56
N VAL A 303 4.28 13.09 -18.89
CA VAL A 303 2.95 12.45 -18.79
C VAL A 303 2.28 12.41 -20.16
N CYS A 304 2.36 13.49 -20.93
CA CYS A 304 1.88 13.51 -22.32
C CYS A 304 2.60 12.45 -23.16
N ASP A 305 3.94 12.41 -23.16
CA ASP A 305 4.73 11.41 -23.88
C ASP A 305 4.36 9.98 -23.49
N MET A 306 4.18 9.72 -22.19
CA MET A 306 3.67 8.43 -21.71
C MET A 306 2.29 8.12 -22.28
N CYS A 307 1.33 9.04 -22.16
CA CYS A 307 -0.03 8.85 -22.65
C CYS A 307 -0.03 8.62 -24.15
N CYS A 308 0.75 9.39 -24.92
CA CYS A 308 0.95 9.20 -26.35
C CYS A 308 1.51 7.81 -26.65
N LYS A 309 2.58 7.38 -25.97
CA LYS A 309 3.15 6.03 -26.16
C LYS A 309 2.13 4.94 -25.87
N VAL A 310 1.36 5.08 -24.79
CA VAL A 310 0.30 4.12 -24.43
C VAL A 310 -0.83 4.10 -25.47
N LEU A 311 -1.26 5.26 -25.94
CA LEU A 311 -2.30 5.38 -26.97
C LEU A 311 -1.81 4.91 -28.35
N LEU A 312 -0.52 5.04 -28.65
CA LEU A 312 0.07 4.58 -29.91
C LEU A 312 0.33 3.07 -29.93
N LEU A 313 0.39 2.41 -28.77
CA LEU A 313 0.39 0.93 -28.69
C LEU A 313 -0.92 0.32 -29.24
N ASP A 314 -1.96 1.13 -29.46
CA ASP A 314 -3.24 0.71 -30.08
C ASP A 314 -3.08 0.29 -31.55
N THR A 315 -1.90 0.51 -32.15
CA THR A 315 -1.58 0.16 -33.53
C THR A 315 -0.84 -1.18 -33.71
N ASP A 316 -0.59 -1.92 -32.63
CA ASP A 316 0.26 -3.13 -32.63
C ASP A 316 -0.58 -4.45 -32.70
N PRO A 317 -0.19 -5.49 -33.48
CA PRO A 317 -0.82 -6.83 -33.52
C PRO A 317 -1.08 -7.51 -32.17
N MET A 318 -0.52 -7.01 -31.07
CA MET A 318 -0.90 -7.44 -29.73
C MET A 318 -2.39 -7.26 -29.49
N LEU A 319 -3.02 -6.15 -29.91
CA LEU A 319 -4.47 -5.92 -29.76
C LEU A 319 -5.32 -6.85 -30.63
N GLU A 320 -4.78 -7.32 -31.75
CA GLU A 320 -5.42 -8.36 -32.55
C GLU A 320 -5.42 -9.68 -31.78
N TYR A 321 -4.35 -10.01 -31.05
CA TYR A 321 -4.32 -11.14 -30.11
C TYR A 321 -5.28 -10.95 -28.90
N ILE A 322 -5.42 -9.72 -28.38
CA ILE A 322 -6.41 -9.36 -27.34
C ILE A 322 -7.85 -9.51 -27.85
N ARG A 323 -8.12 -9.10 -29.09
CA ARG A 323 -9.44 -9.19 -29.74
C ARG A 323 -9.79 -10.61 -30.18
N LEU A 324 -8.81 -11.41 -30.61
CA LEU A 324 -8.97 -12.80 -31.07
C LEU A 324 -9.01 -13.80 -29.91
N SER A 325 -8.47 -13.46 -28.73
CA SER A 325 -8.60 -14.28 -27.51
C SER A 325 -9.96 -14.05 -26.84
N ASP A 326 -11.02 -14.53 -27.48
CA ASP A 326 -12.44 -14.43 -27.07
C ASP A 326 -12.76 -15.08 -25.69
N SER A 327 -11.75 -15.68 -25.05
CA SER A 327 -11.80 -16.23 -23.69
C SER A 327 -11.45 -15.22 -22.59
N SER A 328 -11.01 -13.99 -22.90
CA SER A 328 -10.47 -13.04 -21.91
C SER A 328 -11.25 -11.71 -21.80
N LYS A 329 -12.52 -11.75 -21.37
CA LYS A 329 -13.33 -10.55 -21.04
C LYS A 329 -12.65 -9.51 -20.12
N GLY A 330 -11.55 -9.86 -19.42
CA GLY A 330 -10.79 -8.95 -18.56
C GLY A 330 -9.76 -8.07 -19.28
N LEU A 331 -9.27 -8.48 -20.46
CA LEU A 331 -8.16 -7.78 -21.11
C LEU A 331 -8.64 -6.56 -21.91
N SER A 332 -9.69 -6.71 -22.72
CA SER A 332 -10.30 -5.60 -23.48
C SER A 332 -10.79 -4.47 -22.55
N VAL A 333 -11.35 -4.82 -21.38
CA VAL A 333 -11.79 -3.86 -20.36
C VAL A 333 -10.61 -3.10 -19.75
N THR A 334 -9.47 -3.76 -19.57
CA THR A 334 -8.27 -3.12 -19.00
C THR A 334 -7.64 -2.15 -19.99
N THR A 335 -7.45 -2.56 -21.24
CA THR A 335 -6.89 -1.71 -22.28
C THR A 335 -7.78 -0.50 -22.53
N SER A 336 -9.10 -0.70 -22.68
CA SER A 336 -10.07 0.39 -22.82
C SER A 336 -10.08 1.35 -21.63
N LEU A 337 -9.96 0.83 -20.39
CA LEU A 337 -9.87 1.68 -19.20
C LEU A 337 -8.53 2.43 -19.12
N CYS A 338 -7.43 1.84 -19.57
CA CYS A 338 -6.13 2.51 -19.62
C CYS A 338 -6.13 3.63 -20.65
N ILE A 339 -6.64 3.36 -21.86
CA ILE A 339 -6.86 4.34 -22.93
C ILE A 339 -7.75 5.48 -22.43
N SER A 340 -8.90 5.16 -21.83
CA SER A 340 -9.80 6.16 -21.26
C SER A 340 -9.12 7.02 -20.17
N ASN A 341 -8.34 6.41 -19.28
CA ASN A 341 -7.58 7.18 -18.29
C ASN A 341 -6.48 8.04 -18.92
N CYS A 342 -5.83 7.58 -19.99
CA CYS A 342 -4.84 8.35 -20.72
C CYS A 342 -5.47 9.54 -21.46
N HIS A 343 -6.64 9.37 -22.07
CA HIS A 343 -7.39 10.50 -22.66
C HIS A 343 -7.79 11.52 -21.60
N VAL A 344 -8.31 11.08 -20.46
CA VAL A 344 -8.68 11.99 -19.36
C VAL A 344 -7.45 12.72 -18.82
N LEU A 345 -6.34 12.00 -18.59
CA LEU A 345 -5.07 12.58 -18.18
C LEU A 345 -4.58 13.62 -19.18
N LEU A 346 -4.62 13.30 -20.47
CA LEU A 346 -4.17 14.19 -21.52
C LEU A 346 -5.04 15.45 -21.60
N SER A 347 -6.37 15.32 -21.50
CA SER A 347 -7.28 16.46 -21.42
C SER A 347 -6.93 17.33 -20.22
N GLU A 348 -6.77 16.74 -19.03
CA GLU A 348 -6.41 17.47 -17.81
C GLU A 348 -5.06 18.21 -17.95
N VAL A 349 -4.08 17.62 -18.66
CA VAL A 349 -2.79 18.28 -18.93
C VAL A 349 -2.93 19.41 -19.94
N LEU A 350 -3.69 19.21 -21.02
CA LEU A 350 -3.89 20.20 -22.08
C LEU A 350 -4.75 21.39 -21.64
N ASP A 351 -5.71 21.15 -20.74
CA ASP A 351 -6.56 22.19 -20.16
C ASP A 351 -5.82 23.00 -19.07
N SER A 352 -4.62 22.58 -18.67
CA SER A 352 -3.79 23.31 -17.70
C SER A 352 -3.29 24.63 -18.30
N PRO A 353 -3.35 25.76 -17.57
CA PRO A 353 -2.86 27.06 -18.06
C PRO A 353 -1.34 27.09 -18.33
N LYS A 354 -0.61 26.06 -17.91
CA LYS A 354 0.82 25.86 -18.17
C LYS A 354 1.07 24.62 -19.04
N ALA A 355 0.11 24.23 -19.87
CA ALA A 355 0.25 23.08 -20.76
C ALA A 355 1.58 23.19 -21.55
N PRO A 356 2.37 22.11 -21.62
CA PRO A 356 3.58 22.12 -22.42
C PRO A 356 3.22 22.37 -23.88
N VAL A 357 4.03 23.17 -24.58
CA VAL A 357 3.94 23.26 -26.04
C VAL A 357 4.32 21.90 -26.59
N LEU A 358 3.32 21.13 -27.01
CA LEU A 358 3.54 19.85 -27.67
C LEU A 358 4.16 20.11 -29.04
N ASP A 359 5.21 19.35 -29.39
CA ASP A 359 5.74 19.41 -30.75
C ASP A 359 4.72 18.86 -31.76
N SER A 360 4.90 19.20 -33.04
CA SER A 360 3.97 18.80 -34.09
C SER A 360 3.89 17.27 -34.28
N ALA A 361 4.90 16.50 -33.87
CA ALA A 361 4.90 15.04 -33.95
C ALA A 361 4.06 14.41 -32.83
N ALA A 362 4.13 14.95 -31.61
CA ALA A 362 3.30 14.58 -30.48
C ALA A 362 1.82 14.91 -30.76
N VAL A 363 1.55 16.08 -31.35
CA VAL A 363 0.19 16.47 -31.77
C VAL A 363 -0.33 15.54 -32.90
N ALA A 364 0.52 15.18 -33.86
CA ALA A 364 0.14 14.24 -34.93
C ALA A 364 -0.16 12.82 -34.40
N GLY A 365 0.65 12.32 -33.46
CA GLY A 365 0.39 11.03 -32.81
C GLY A 365 -0.90 11.03 -31.98
N LEU A 366 -1.18 12.14 -31.27
CA LEU A 366 -2.45 12.33 -30.54
C LEU A 366 -3.66 12.41 -31.47
N ALA A 367 -3.54 13.12 -32.60
CA ALA A 367 -4.59 13.20 -33.60
C ALA A 367 -4.91 11.83 -34.21
N GLN A 368 -3.90 10.99 -34.45
CA GLN A 368 -4.11 9.61 -34.93
C GLN A 368 -4.79 8.72 -33.87
N GLY A 369 -4.44 8.85 -32.59
CA GLY A 369 -5.04 8.06 -31.51
C GLY A 369 -6.42 8.53 -31.05
N LEU A 370 -6.86 9.76 -31.38
CA LEU A 370 -8.18 10.32 -31.02
C LEU A 370 -9.25 10.14 -32.12
N ILE A 371 -8.85 9.80 -33.34
CA ILE A 371 -9.74 9.60 -34.51
C ILE A 371 -10.23 8.15 -34.61
N LEU A 372 -9.61 7.22 -33.87
CA LEU A 372 -10.01 5.81 -33.72
C LEU A 372 -10.75 5.61 -32.39
#